data_AF-A0A9W6MAJ4-F1
#
_entry.id   AF-A0A9W6MAJ4-F1
#
_cell.length_a   1.000
_cell.length_b   1.000
_cell.length_c   1.000
_cell.angle_alpha   90.00
_cell.angle_beta   90.00
_cell.angle_gamma   90.00
#
_symmetry.space_group_name_H-M   'P 1'
#
loop_
_entity.id
_entity.type
_entity.pdbx_description
1 polymer ?
#
loop_
_entity_poly.entity_id
_entity_poly.type
_entity_poly.pdbx_seq_one_letter_code
_entity_poly.pdbx_strand_id
1 'polypeptide(L)'
;MGTGSLGGGGSGGSGGGGGSGRAGLVSYRFCGGSMSNAKISQNDIRKEISDLLSRRASAAFLKKQFTSPIVANIYKHLMNLALARTTADPLDRLTEGLQVDSTPGFLVRLANEIVSADASSEPDRRVRETARVCLEDFLILATGNDLDLYTSGTRQEAAQRLKSSVLENTLGNFLASLIVRVVEREEIERLSAEAVLQLQEDAQRRANMAIDSFKSKFPAYKYRDFFKYVQQEPAWLLREISS
;
A
#
# COMPACT_ATOMS: atom_id res chain seq x y z
N MET A 1 9.47 -31.99 42.42
CA MET A 1 10.58 -31.90 41.45
C MET A 1 10.81 -33.29 40.90
N GLY A 2 10.83 -33.46 39.57
CA GLY A 2 10.93 -34.76 38.91
C GLY A 2 10.34 -34.69 37.50
N THR A 3 11.09 -34.06 36.61
CA THR A 3 10.87 -33.96 35.16
C THR A 3 11.50 -35.14 34.43
N GLY A 4 10.84 -35.62 33.38
CA GLY A 4 11.41 -36.48 32.33
C GLY A 4 10.59 -37.76 32.11
N SER A 5 10.49 -38.34 30.91
CA SER A 5 10.89 -37.92 29.56
C SER A 5 10.37 -38.99 28.58
N LEU A 6 10.30 -38.62 27.29
CA LEU A 6 10.44 -39.47 26.10
C LEU A 6 9.25 -40.24 25.50
N GLY A 7 9.24 -40.18 24.16
CA GLY A 7 8.59 -41.07 23.19
C GLY A 7 7.42 -40.38 22.49
N GLY A 8 7.39 -40.13 21.18
CA GLY A 8 8.17 -40.55 20.01
C GLY A 8 7.27 -40.20 18.81
N GLY A 9 7.74 -39.47 17.80
CA GLY A 9 8.24 -40.07 16.58
C GLY A 9 7.11 -40.31 15.56
N GLY A 10 7.05 -39.49 14.51
CA GLY A 10 6.06 -39.64 13.44
C GLY A 10 6.25 -38.63 12.32
N SER A 11 7.20 -38.94 11.44
CA SER A 11 7.49 -38.29 10.16
C SER A 11 6.27 -38.16 9.25
N GLY A 12 6.12 -37.00 8.62
CA GLY A 12 5.20 -36.77 7.51
C GLY A 12 5.72 -35.64 6.63
N GLY A 13 6.58 -35.99 5.67
CA GLY A 13 6.99 -35.07 4.61
C GLY A 13 5.90 -34.91 3.55
N SER A 14 5.65 -33.67 3.17
CA SER A 14 5.02 -33.19 1.92
C SER A 14 5.23 -31.67 2.00
N GLY A 15 5.96 -30.99 1.11
CA GLY A 15 5.77 -30.95 -0.32
C GLY A 15 5.22 -29.57 -0.69
N GLY A 16 6.09 -28.70 -1.21
CA GLY A 16 5.82 -27.60 -2.16
C GLY A 16 4.66 -26.62 -1.96
N GLY A 17 5.02 -25.34 -1.86
CA GLY A 17 4.16 -24.16 -2.12
C GLY A 17 4.76 -22.95 -1.40
N GLY A 18 5.38 -21.95 -2.02
CA GLY A 18 5.01 -21.31 -3.29
C GLY A 18 3.83 -20.38 -3.05
N GLY A 19 4.03 -19.25 -2.34
CA GLY A 19 2.97 -18.28 -2.12
C GLY A 19 3.38 -17.14 -1.20
N SER A 20 3.57 -15.97 -1.81
CA SER A 20 3.85 -14.66 -1.21
C SER A 20 3.07 -14.37 0.08
N GLY A 21 3.80 -14.26 1.20
CA GLY A 21 3.30 -13.69 2.44
C GLY A 21 3.06 -12.18 2.27
N ARG A 22 1.79 -11.80 2.12
CA ARG A 22 1.31 -10.42 2.27
C ARG A 22 0.75 -10.27 3.68
N ALA A 23 1.59 -9.80 4.61
CA ALA A 23 1.15 -9.36 5.93
C ALA A 23 0.94 -7.84 5.90
N GLY A 24 -0.12 -7.40 5.26
CA GLY A 24 -0.80 -6.17 5.68
C GLY A 24 -1.64 -6.52 6.91
N LEU A 25 -1.69 -5.64 7.91
CA LEU A 25 -2.55 -5.79 9.09
C LEU A 25 -4.03 -5.91 8.66
N VAL A 26 -4.44 -7.14 8.35
CA VAL A 26 -5.83 -7.57 8.22
C VAL A 26 -6.30 -7.83 9.64
N SER A 27 -7.30 -7.08 10.09
CA SER A 27 -8.10 -7.42 11.25
C SER A 27 -8.77 -8.77 10.95
N TYR A 28 -8.14 -9.89 11.33
CA TYR A 28 -8.71 -11.22 11.14
C TYR A 28 -9.99 -11.36 11.98
N ARG A 29 -11.16 -11.20 11.35
CA ARG A 29 -12.42 -11.70 11.91
C ARG A 29 -12.52 -13.19 11.60
N PHE A 30 -12.25 -14.03 12.58
CA PHE A 30 -12.72 -15.41 12.57
C PHE A 30 -14.25 -15.40 12.70
N CYS A 31 -14.96 -15.25 11.58
CA CYS A 31 -16.38 -15.60 11.52
C CYS A 31 -16.46 -17.11 11.39
N GLY A 32 -16.70 -17.80 12.51
CA GLY A 32 -17.09 -19.21 12.50
C GLY A 32 -18.39 -19.35 11.72
N GLY A 33 -18.33 -20.00 10.55
CA GLY A 33 -19.46 -20.23 9.68
C GLY A 33 -19.08 -21.21 8.59
N SER A 34 -19.94 -22.21 8.37
CA SER A 34 -19.75 -23.36 7.47
C SER A 34 -19.13 -22.99 6.12
N MET A 35 -18.15 -23.79 5.67
CA MET A 35 -17.63 -23.79 4.30
C MET A 35 -18.76 -24.04 3.31
N SER A 36 -19.37 -22.97 2.83
CA SER A 36 -20.21 -22.97 1.64
C SER A 36 -19.30 -23.12 0.42
N ASN A 37 -19.29 -24.29 -0.19
CA ASN A 37 -18.59 -24.59 -1.44
C ASN A 37 -19.24 -23.92 -2.67
N ALA A 38 -19.83 -22.73 -2.53
CA ALA A 38 -20.17 -21.91 -3.68
C ALA A 38 -18.87 -21.31 -4.20
N LYS A 39 -18.31 -21.89 -5.27
CA LYS A 39 -17.25 -21.26 -6.06
C LYS A 39 -17.83 -19.98 -6.65
N ILE A 40 -17.74 -18.86 -5.92
CA ILE A 40 -18.01 -17.54 -6.47
C ILE A 40 -17.01 -17.37 -7.63
N SER A 41 -17.51 -17.10 -8.83
CA SER A 41 -16.65 -16.90 -9.99
C SER A 41 -15.76 -15.70 -9.76
N GLN A 42 -14.48 -15.76 -10.15
CA GLN A 42 -13.59 -14.58 -10.10
C GLN A 42 -14.17 -13.38 -10.86
N ASN A 43 -15.00 -13.63 -11.87
CA ASN A 43 -15.68 -12.57 -12.61
C ASN A 43 -16.75 -11.87 -11.75
N ASP A 44 -17.45 -12.62 -10.89
CA ASP A 44 -18.47 -12.07 -10.00
C ASP A 44 -17.82 -11.21 -8.91
N ILE A 45 -16.68 -11.67 -8.36
CA ILE A 45 -15.91 -10.90 -7.36
C ILE A 45 -15.34 -9.61 -7.98
N ARG A 46 -14.77 -9.70 -9.19
CA ARG A 46 -14.29 -8.50 -9.90
C ARG A 46 -15.40 -7.51 -10.19
N LYS A 47 -16.59 -8.00 -10.55
CA LYS A 47 -17.77 -7.17 -10.76
C LYS A 47 -18.23 -6.51 -9.47
N GLU A 48 -18.28 -7.25 -8.36
CA GLU A 48 -18.58 -6.72 -7.03
C GLU A 48 -17.63 -5.58 -6.65
N ILE A 49 -16.32 -5.78 -6.82
CA ILE A 49 -15.30 -4.73 -6.57
C ILE A 49 -15.52 -3.52 -7.49
N SER A 50 -15.75 -3.75 -8.78
CA SER A 50 -15.99 -2.69 -9.77
C SER A 50 -17.24 -1.87 -9.44
N ASP A 51 -18.32 -2.54 -9.04
CA ASP A 51 -19.57 -1.92 -8.63
C ASP A 51 -19.37 -1.08 -7.37
N LEU A 52 -18.61 -1.58 -6.39
CA LEU A 52 -18.26 -0.85 -5.17
C LEU A 52 -17.43 0.41 -5.48
N LEU A 53 -16.40 0.30 -6.31
CA LEU A 53 -15.57 1.45 -6.72
C LEU A 53 -16.38 2.49 -7.51
N SER A 54 -17.41 2.06 -8.23
CA SER A 54 -18.29 2.93 -9.02
C SER A 54 -19.39 3.60 -8.19
N ARG A 55 -19.60 3.18 -6.93
CA ARG A 55 -20.59 3.83 -6.05
C ARG A 55 -20.17 5.26 -5.74
N ARG A 56 -21.17 6.15 -5.68
CA ARG A 56 -20.98 7.58 -5.47
C ARG A 56 -20.18 7.92 -4.21
N ALA A 57 -20.38 7.19 -3.10
CA ALA A 57 -19.68 7.42 -1.84
C ALA A 57 -18.19 7.08 -1.96
N SER A 58 -17.86 5.86 -2.39
CA SER A 58 -16.49 5.40 -2.63
C SER A 58 -15.78 6.24 -3.68
N ALA A 59 -16.44 6.55 -4.79
CA ALA A 59 -15.88 7.42 -5.83
C ALA A 59 -15.63 8.85 -5.34
N ALA A 60 -16.51 9.41 -4.51
CA ALA A 60 -16.30 10.73 -3.91
C ALA A 60 -15.15 10.74 -2.91
N PHE A 61 -15.01 9.69 -2.09
CA PHE A 61 -13.90 9.60 -1.14
C PHE A 61 -12.57 9.29 -1.84
N LEU A 62 -12.55 8.42 -2.85
CA LEU A 62 -11.40 8.19 -3.74
C LEU A 62 -10.98 9.50 -4.40
N LYS A 63 -11.94 10.26 -4.97
CA LYS A 63 -11.67 11.57 -5.54
C LYS A 63 -10.98 12.47 -4.51
N LYS A 64 -11.53 12.55 -3.29
CA LYS A 64 -10.97 13.37 -2.22
C LYS A 64 -9.53 12.97 -1.88
N GLN A 65 -9.27 11.66 -1.71
CA GLN A 65 -7.93 11.13 -1.46
C GLN A 65 -6.96 11.49 -2.60
N PHE A 66 -7.36 11.25 -3.86
CA PHE A 66 -6.49 11.51 -5.00
C PHE A 66 -6.24 12.98 -5.28
N THR A 67 -7.19 13.86 -4.94
CA THR A 67 -7.01 15.30 -5.04
C THR A 67 -6.29 15.90 -3.84
N SER A 68 -6.05 15.12 -2.78
CA SER A 68 -5.49 15.63 -1.54
C SER A 68 -4.02 16.07 -1.72
N PRO A 69 -3.63 17.26 -1.22
CA PRO A 69 -2.24 17.71 -1.22
C PRO A 69 -1.30 16.73 -0.51
N ILE A 70 -1.71 16.16 0.63
CA ILE A 70 -0.85 15.24 1.40
C ILE A 70 -0.54 13.96 0.63
N VAL A 71 -1.53 13.41 -0.08
CA VAL A 71 -1.35 12.19 -0.87
C VAL A 71 -0.42 12.45 -2.06
N ALA A 72 -0.61 13.58 -2.75
CA ALA A 72 0.26 13.98 -3.85
C ALA A 72 1.70 14.23 -3.40
N ASN A 73 1.90 14.87 -2.26
CA ASN A 73 3.23 15.15 -1.71
C ASN A 73 3.92 13.87 -1.24
N ILE A 74 3.23 12.98 -0.51
CA ILE A 74 3.76 11.66 -0.15
C ILE A 74 4.21 10.91 -1.40
N TYR A 75 3.35 10.81 -2.42
CA TYR A 75 3.71 10.12 -3.65
C TYR A 75 4.91 10.76 -4.35
N LYS A 76 4.99 12.10 -4.36
CA LYS A 76 6.15 12.83 -4.89
C LYS A 76 7.44 12.51 -4.12
N HIS A 77 7.39 12.42 -2.78
CA HIS A 77 8.52 12.01 -1.96
C HIS A 77 8.96 10.58 -2.28
N LEU A 78 8.01 9.63 -2.34
CA LEU A 78 8.28 8.25 -2.74
C LEU A 78 8.84 8.14 -4.16
N MET A 79 8.41 9.02 -5.06
CA MET A 79 8.92 9.06 -6.43
C MET A 79 10.33 9.63 -6.53
N ASN A 80 10.63 10.68 -5.77
CA ASN A 80 11.97 11.25 -5.72
C ASN A 80 13.01 10.24 -5.21
N LEU A 81 12.61 9.36 -4.27
CA LEU A 81 13.41 8.22 -3.85
C LEU A 81 13.70 7.24 -4.99
N ALA A 82 12.64 6.76 -5.61
CA ALA A 82 12.71 5.74 -6.64
C ALA A 82 13.56 6.20 -7.84
N LEU A 83 13.48 7.49 -8.19
CA LEU A 83 14.22 8.09 -9.31
C LEU A 83 15.59 8.67 -8.93
N ALA A 84 16.03 8.55 -7.68
CA ALA A 84 17.38 8.94 -7.28
C ALA A 84 18.40 7.99 -7.95
N ARG A 85 18.87 8.38 -9.14
CA ARG A 85 19.88 7.66 -9.95
C ARG A 85 21.33 8.07 -9.64
N THR A 86 21.53 8.91 -8.64
CA THR A 86 22.84 9.49 -8.28
C THR A 86 23.55 8.65 -7.21
N THR A 87 24.86 8.82 -7.09
CA THR A 87 25.75 8.21 -6.08
C THR A 87 25.40 8.51 -4.61
N ALA A 88 24.49 9.45 -4.35
CA ALA A 88 23.99 9.75 -3.01
C ALA A 88 22.93 8.72 -2.57
N ASP A 89 22.96 8.33 -1.29
CA ASP A 89 22.00 7.38 -0.69
C ASP A 89 20.56 7.91 -0.90
N PRO A 90 19.63 7.14 -1.51
CA PRO A 90 18.24 7.55 -1.69
C PRO A 90 17.60 8.09 -0.39
N LEU A 91 17.98 7.53 0.76
CA LEU A 91 17.48 7.99 2.05
C LEU A 91 17.95 9.39 2.45
N ASP A 92 19.16 9.80 2.05
CA ASP A 92 19.64 11.16 2.30
C ASP A 92 18.71 12.20 1.69
N ARG A 93 18.27 11.96 0.45
CA ARG A 93 17.31 12.83 -0.24
C ARG A 93 15.90 12.80 0.36
N LEU A 94 15.50 11.68 0.96
CA LEU A 94 14.20 11.57 1.61
C LEU A 94 14.15 12.34 2.92
N THR A 95 15.24 12.27 3.68
CA THR A 95 15.38 12.98 4.95
C THR A 95 15.78 14.44 4.77
N GLU A 96 16.08 14.88 3.54
CA GLU A 96 16.45 16.26 3.26
C GLU A 96 15.31 17.20 3.66
N GLY A 97 15.57 18.06 4.64
CA GLY A 97 14.58 18.98 5.21
C GLY A 97 13.64 18.37 6.26
N LEU A 98 13.78 17.07 6.58
CA LEU A 98 13.04 16.40 7.65
C LEU A 98 13.90 16.24 8.90
N GLN A 99 13.28 16.33 10.09
CA GLN A 99 13.98 16.16 11.36
C GLN A 99 13.99 14.69 11.80
N VAL A 100 14.52 13.80 10.95
CA VAL A 100 14.61 12.35 11.24
C VAL A 100 16.03 11.98 11.64
N ASP A 101 16.21 11.52 12.87
CA ASP A 101 17.48 11.00 13.38
C ASP A 101 17.72 9.54 12.94
N SER A 102 18.97 9.09 12.96
CA SER A 102 19.34 7.73 12.49
C SER A 102 19.09 6.60 13.50
N THR A 103 18.44 6.89 14.64
CA THR A 103 18.29 5.96 15.77
C THR A 103 17.27 4.84 15.49
N PRO A 104 17.19 3.77 16.32
CA PRO A 104 16.16 2.73 16.19
C PRO A 104 14.74 3.29 16.05
N GLY A 105 13.93 2.73 15.14
CA GLY A 105 12.60 3.25 14.78
C GLY A 105 12.62 4.36 13.72
N PHE A 106 13.69 4.38 12.91
CA PHE A 106 13.90 5.39 11.85
C PHE A 106 12.71 5.50 10.89
N LEU A 107 12.19 4.36 10.39
CA LEU A 107 11.11 4.34 9.40
C LEU A 107 9.76 4.85 9.94
N VAL A 108 9.47 4.57 11.21
CA VAL A 108 8.27 5.12 11.90
C VAL A 108 8.37 6.63 12.00
N ARG A 109 9.52 7.16 12.44
CA ARG A 109 9.72 8.62 12.55
C ARG A 109 9.69 9.28 11.19
N LEU A 110 10.30 8.66 10.19
CA LEU A 110 10.24 9.12 8.81
C LEU A 110 8.81 9.23 8.28
N ALA A 111 7.98 8.20 8.47
CA ALA A 111 6.58 8.24 8.06
C ALA A 111 5.81 9.37 8.79
N ASN A 112 6.07 9.54 10.09
CA ASN A 112 5.47 10.62 10.88
C ASN A 112 5.89 12.01 10.38
N GLU A 113 7.16 12.22 10.08
CA GLU A 113 7.68 13.51 9.60
C GLU A 113 7.12 13.85 8.21
N ILE A 114 7.08 12.88 7.28
CA ILE A 114 6.48 13.08 5.95
C ILE A 114 5.01 13.50 6.07
N VAL A 115 4.23 12.81 6.92
CA VAL A 115 2.81 13.15 7.12
C VAL A 115 2.65 14.49 7.84
N SER A 116 3.53 14.81 8.80
CA SER A 116 3.46 16.04 9.60
C SER A 116 3.85 17.28 8.80
N ALA A 117 4.81 17.16 7.88
CA ALA A 117 5.23 18.24 6.98
C ALA A 117 4.03 18.82 6.17
N ASP A 118 3.06 17.97 5.84
CA ASP A 118 1.90 18.31 5.03
C ASP A 118 0.58 18.32 5.82
N ALA A 119 0.60 18.09 7.13
CA ALA A 119 -0.61 17.94 7.94
C ALA A 119 -1.49 19.21 7.96
N SER A 120 -0.90 20.39 7.85
CA SER A 120 -1.62 21.67 7.77
C SER A 120 -2.34 21.89 6.44
N SER A 121 -1.90 21.20 5.38
CA SER A 121 -2.45 21.33 4.03
C SER A 121 -3.69 20.47 3.77
N GLU A 122 -3.96 19.47 4.63
CA GLU A 122 -5.10 18.58 4.53
C GLU A 122 -5.92 18.61 5.82
N PRO A 123 -7.07 19.31 5.87
CA PRO A 123 -7.88 19.42 7.09
C PRO A 123 -8.64 18.14 7.42
N ASP A 124 -8.94 17.25 6.47
CA ASP A 124 -9.67 16.00 6.74
C ASP A 124 -8.75 14.97 7.42
N ARG A 125 -9.02 14.73 8.70
CA ARG A 125 -8.31 13.73 9.52
C ARG A 125 -8.34 12.34 8.89
N ARG A 126 -9.44 11.94 8.24
CA ARG A 126 -9.57 10.62 7.63
C ARG A 126 -8.62 10.47 6.44
N VAL A 127 -8.45 11.53 5.66
CA VAL A 127 -7.48 11.56 4.54
C VAL A 127 -6.06 11.43 5.08
N ARG A 128 -5.71 12.21 6.12
CA ARG A 128 -4.39 12.11 6.77
C ARG A 128 -4.10 10.71 7.31
N GLU A 129 -5.06 10.10 8.01
CA GLU A 129 -4.94 8.74 8.55
C GLU A 129 -4.78 7.70 7.44
N THR A 130 -5.59 7.76 6.39
CA THR A 130 -5.48 6.85 5.25
C THR A 130 -4.13 7.00 4.53
N ALA A 131 -3.70 8.23 4.27
CA ALA A 131 -2.43 8.52 3.61
C ALA A 131 -1.23 8.00 4.43
N ARG A 132 -1.28 8.20 5.75
CA ARG A 132 -0.30 7.64 6.68
C ARG A 132 -0.25 6.12 6.57
N VAL A 133 -1.36 5.42 6.77
CA VAL A 133 -1.39 3.95 6.71
C VAL A 133 -0.86 3.44 5.36
N CYS A 134 -1.20 4.09 4.25
CA CYS A 134 -0.68 3.70 2.94
C CYS A 134 0.84 3.90 2.81
N LEU A 135 1.40 4.94 3.44
CA LEU A 135 2.84 5.15 3.52
C LEU A 135 3.52 4.10 4.39
N GLU A 136 2.94 3.75 5.53
CA GLU A 136 3.45 2.69 6.43
C GLU A 136 3.45 1.33 5.70
N ASP A 137 2.32 0.97 5.07
CA ASP A 137 2.19 -0.25 4.26
C ASP A 137 3.23 -0.29 3.13
N PHE A 138 3.47 0.85 2.46
CA PHE A 138 4.49 0.97 1.42
C PHE A 138 5.90 0.72 1.98
N LEU A 139 6.25 1.33 3.11
CA LEU A 139 7.59 1.20 3.70
C LEU A 139 7.86 -0.23 4.18
N ILE A 140 6.88 -0.86 4.84
CA ILE A 140 6.96 -2.26 5.27
C ILE A 140 7.15 -3.18 4.06
N LEU A 141 6.40 -2.96 2.98
CA LEU A 141 6.53 -3.76 1.78
C LEU A 141 7.89 -3.54 1.10
N ALA A 142 8.34 -2.29 1.00
CA ALA A 142 9.62 -1.93 0.39
C ALA A 142 10.83 -2.47 1.17
N THR A 143 10.68 -2.77 2.46
CA THR A 143 11.72 -3.43 3.26
C THR A 143 11.66 -4.96 3.23
N GLY A 144 10.70 -5.54 2.51
CA GLY A 144 10.53 -6.98 2.38
C GLY A 144 9.55 -7.59 3.40
N ASN A 145 8.54 -6.83 3.82
CA ASN A 145 7.58 -7.19 4.88
C ASN A 145 8.24 -7.39 6.25
N ASP A 146 9.31 -6.63 6.51
CA ASP A 146 10.09 -6.73 7.73
C ASP A 146 9.57 -5.72 8.76
N LEU A 147 8.62 -6.17 9.60
CA LEU A 147 7.98 -5.32 10.61
C LEU A 147 8.94 -4.91 11.73
N ASP A 148 9.90 -5.76 12.07
CA ASP A 148 10.91 -5.46 13.07
C ASP A 148 11.83 -4.34 12.58
N LEU A 149 12.24 -4.40 11.31
CA LEU A 149 12.98 -3.33 10.66
C LEU A 149 12.17 -2.03 10.57
N TYR A 150 10.87 -2.11 10.31
CA TYR A 150 10.01 -0.93 10.30
C TYR A 150 9.92 -0.26 11.68
N THR A 151 9.66 -1.04 12.73
CA THR A 151 9.39 -0.51 14.07
C THR A 151 10.63 -0.17 14.89
N SER A 152 11.73 -0.92 14.71
CA SER A 152 12.92 -0.83 15.56
C SER A 152 14.22 -0.64 14.77
N GLY A 153 14.17 -0.73 13.44
CA GLY A 153 15.34 -0.58 12.58
C GLY A 153 16.00 0.79 12.63
N THR A 154 17.31 0.78 12.39
CA THR A 154 18.13 1.97 12.19
C THR A 154 18.09 2.44 10.73
N ARG A 155 18.58 3.67 10.48
CA ARG A 155 18.75 4.20 9.11
C ARG A 155 19.62 3.29 8.23
N GLN A 156 20.70 2.74 8.77
CA GLN A 156 21.64 1.93 8.00
C GLN A 156 21.00 0.62 7.54
N GLU A 157 20.22 -0.04 8.40
CA GLU A 157 19.49 -1.26 8.05
C GLU A 157 18.39 -0.98 7.02
N ALA A 158 17.69 0.15 7.16
CA ALA A 158 16.72 0.61 6.17
C ALA A 158 17.37 0.86 4.79
N ALA A 159 18.55 1.50 4.75
CA ALA A 159 19.30 1.79 3.53
C ALA A 159 19.71 0.54 2.75
N GLN A 160 20.00 -0.55 3.45
CA GLN A 160 20.34 -1.82 2.81
C GLN A 160 19.16 -2.45 2.05
N ARG A 161 17.93 -2.15 2.46
CA ARG A 161 16.70 -2.70 1.87
C ARG A 161 16.03 -1.75 0.87
N LEU A 162 15.99 -0.45 1.17
CA LEU A 162 15.31 0.57 0.37
C LEU A 162 16.14 1.01 -0.85
N LYS A 163 16.37 0.09 -1.77
CA LYS A 163 17.04 0.35 -3.05
C LYS A 163 16.08 0.97 -4.05
N SER A 164 16.59 1.83 -4.94
CA SER A 164 15.79 2.53 -5.97
C SER A 164 14.92 1.57 -6.79
N SER A 165 15.44 0.41 -7.19
CA SER A 165 14.67 -0.61 -7.95
C SER A 165 13.51 -1.21 -7.17
N VAL A 166 13.67 -1.42 -5.86
CA VAL A 166 12.59 -1.92 -4.99
C VAL A 166 11.51 -0.85 -4.88
N LEU A 167 11.91 0.40 -4.66
CA LEU A 167 10.99 1.52 -4.56
C LEU A 167 10.21 1.73 -5.86
N GLU A 168 10.87 1.74 -7.03
CA GLU A 168 10.22 1.86 -8.34
C GLU A 168 9.13 0.79 -8.54
N ASN A 169 9.44 -0.47 -8.20
CA ASN A 169 8.50 -1.59 -8.31
C ASN A 169 7.38 -1.54 -7.26
N THR A 170 7.57 -0.80 -6.18
CA THR A 170 6.63 -0.75 -5.05
C THR A 170 5.63 0.40 -5.18
N LEU A 171 5.89 1.41 -6.00
CA LEU A 171 5.04 2.62 -6.14
C LEU A 171 3.59 2.33 -6.51
N GLY A 172 3.34 1.31 -7.32
CA GLY A 172 1.97 0.87 -7.64
C GLY A 172 1.21 0.40 -6.39
N ASN A 173 1.91 -0.17 -5.39
CA ASN A 173 1.28 -0.62 -4.15
C ASN A 173 0.77 0.55 -3.31
N PHE A 174 1.39 1.73 -3.36
CA PHE A 174 0.85 2.89 -2.65
C PHE A 174 -0.55 3.26 -3.18
N LEU A 175 -0.70 3.30 -4.52
CA LEU A 175 -1.98 3.56 -5.16
C LEU A 175 -2.99 2.44 -4.90
N ALA A 176 -2.55 1.19 -4.93
CA ALA A 176 -3.38 0.03 -4.60
C ALA A 176 -3.88 0.10 -3.15
N SER A 177 -3.01 0.41 -2.19
CA SER A 177 -3.36 0.58 -0.79
C SER A 177 -4.39 1.69 -0.60
N LEU A 178 -4.26 2.83 -1.29
CA LEU A 178 -5.28 3.89 -1.24
C LEU A 178 -6.66 3.38 -1.68
N ILE A 179 -6.72 2.61 -2.78
CA ILE A 179 -7.96 2.02 -3.27
C ILE A 179 -8.57 1.08 -2.22
N VAL A 180 -7.76 0.14 -1.71
CA VAL A 180 -8.18 -0.84 -0.70
C VAL A 180 -8.69 -0.14 0.55
N ARG A 181 -7.93 0.81 1.11
CA ARG A 181 -8.31 1.52 2.36
C ARG A 181 -9.59 2.33 2.21
N VAL A 182 -9.87 2.88 1.03
CA VAL A 182 -11.16 3.56 0.79
C VAL A 182 -12.31 2.56 0.77
N VAL A 183 -12.15 1.45 0.05
CA VAL A 183 -13.18 0.40 0.00
C VAL A 183 -13.41 -0.20 1.39
N GLU A 184 -12.35 -0.48 2.15
CA GLU A 184 -12.46 -0.95 3.54
C GLU A 184 -13.17 0.07 4.43
N ARG A 185 -12.91 1.37 4.27
CA ARG A 185 -13.52 2.37 5.14
C ARG A 185 -15.00 2.61 4.83
N GLU A 186 -15.37 2.62 3.55
CA GLU A 186 -16.73 2.99 3.13
C GLU A 186 -17.65 1.76 2.96
N GLU A 187 -17.11 0.58 2.70
CA GLU A 187 -17.86 -0.55 2.15
C GLU A 187 -17.47 -1.93 2.75
N ILE A 188 -16.61 -2.01 3.79
CA ILE A 188 -16.15 -3.30 4.34
C ILE A 188 -17.26 -4.24 4.80
N GLU A 189 -18.36 -3.69 5.32
CA GLU A 189 -19.51 -4.50 5.77
C GLU A 189 -20.22 -5.20 4.60
N ARG A 190 -19.97 -4.76 3.36
CA ARG A 190 -20.59 -5.32 2.15
C ARG A 190 -19.72 -6.35 1.44
N LEU A 191 -18.44 -6.45 1.80
CA LEU A 191 -17.52 -7.38 1.17
C LEU A 191 -17.59 -8.76 1.83
N SER A 192 -17.66 -9.80 1.01
CA SER A 192 -17.36 -11.17 1.47
C SER A 192 -15.89 -11.30 1.88
N ALA A 193 -15.57 -12.27 2.75
CA ALA A 193 -14.20 -12.52 3.18
C ALA A 193 -13.28 -12.84 1.98
N GLU A 194 -13.81 -13.58 1.01
CA GLU A 194 -13.15 -13.89 -0.25
C GLU A 194 -12.92 -12.64 -1.12
N ALA A 195 -13.89 -11.71 -1.17
CA ALA A 195 -13.74 -10.46 -1.89
C ALA A 195 -12.70 -9.54 -1.26
N VAL A 196 -12.56 -9.52 0.07
CA VAL A 196 -11.50 -8.77 0.76
C VAL A 196 -10.12 -9.27 0.35
N LEU A 197 -9.92 -10.59 0.27
CA LEU A 197 -8.63 -11.16 -0.14
C LEU A 197 -8.29 -10.82 -1.61
N GLN A 198 -9.28 -10.87 -2.49
CA GLN A 198 -9.07 -10.55 -3.92
C GLN A 198 -8.98 -9.06 -4.20
N LEU A 199 -9.55 -8.21 -3.33
CA LEU A 199 -9.53 -6.76 -3.47
C LEU A 199 -8.10 -6.22 -3.59
N GLN A 200 -7.15 -6.77 -2.83
CA GLN A 200 -5.77 -6.27 -2.85
C GLN A 200 -5.03 -6.64 -4.14
N GLU A 201 -5.31 -7.81 -4.72
CA GLU A 201 -4.76 -8.18 -6.03
C GLU A 201 -5.39 -7.35 -7.15
N ASP A 202 -6.70 -7.14 -7.08
CA ASP A 202 -7.44 -6.36 -8.07
C ASP A 202 -7.06 -4.88 -8.05
N ALA A 203 -6.94 -4.30 -6.85
CA ALA A 203 -6.47 -2.93 -6.64
C ALA A 203 -5.05 -2.74 -7.17
N GLN A 204 -4.15 -3.73 -6.95
CA GLN A 204 -2.79 -3.67 -7.50
C GLN A 204 -2.80 -3.68 -9.03
N ARG A 205 -3.58 -4.57 -9.62
CA ARG A 205 -3.74 -4.67 -11.07
C ARG A 205 -4.24 -3.36 -11.66
N ARG A 206 -5.31 -2.80 -11.09
CA ARG A 206 -5.90 -1.51 -11.49
C ARG A 206 -4.93 -0.34 -11.32
N ALA A 207 -4.19 -0.30 -10.21
CA ALA A 207 -3.17 0.71 -9.96
C ALA A 207 -2.04 0.67 -11.00
N ASN A 208 -1.53 -0.52 -11.30
CA ASN A 208 -0.50 -0.71 -12.32
C ASN A 208 -1.02 -0.31 -13.71
N MET A 209 -2.24 -0.74 -14.07
CA MET A 209 -2.87 -0.37 -15.34
C MET A 209 -3.06 1.14 -15.47
N ALA A 210 -3.51 1.83 -14.42
CA ALA A 210 -3.65 3.29 -14.42
C ALA A 210 -2.30 4.00 -14.60
N ILE A 211 -1.24 3.49 -13.97
CA ILE A 211 0.13 4.01 -14.12
C ILE A 211 0.66 3.80 -15.55
N ASP A 212 0.46 2.61 -16.13
CA ASP A 212 0.91 2.32 -17.50
C ASP A 212 0.09 3.07 -18.55
N SER A 213 -1.21 3.23 -18.32
CA SER A 213 -2.12 4.08 -19.09
C SER A 213 -1.68 5.55 -19.03
N PHE A 214 -1.26 6.04 -17.86
CA PHE A 214 -0.70 7.39 -17.72
C PHE A 214 0.56 7.57 -18.58
N LYS A 215 1.53 6.67 -18.44
CA LYS A 215 2.80 6.72 -19.17
C LYS A 215 2.59 6.69 -20.69
N SER A 216 1.63 5.91 -21.17
CA SER A 216 1.33 5.78 -22.60
C SER A 216 0.53 6.95 -23.18
N LYS A 217 -0.51 7.43 -22.47
CA LYS A 217 -1.40 8.51 -22.95
C LYS A 217 -0.81 9.90 -22.76
N PHE A 218 0.07 10.09 -21.77
CA PHE A 218 0.62 11.39 -21.41
C PHE A 218 2.15 11.40 -21.41
N PRO A 219 2.81 11.09 -22.54
CA PRO A 219 4.28 11.00 -22.62
C PRO A 219 5.00 12.32 -22.34
N ALA A 220 4.29 13.46 -22.40
CA ALA A 220 4.81 14.78 -22.05
C ALA A 220 4.98 14.98 -20.53
N TYR A 221 4.32 14.17 -19.70
CA TYR A 221 4.42 14.24 -18.24
C TYR A 221 5.49 13.28 -17.74
N LYS A 222 6.28 13.73 -16.74
CA LYS A 222 7.20 12.80 -16.07
C LYS A 222 6.40 11.92 -15.12
N TYR A 223 6.88 10.71 -14.83
CA TYR A 223 6.19 9.79 -13.94
C TYR A 223 5.91 10.39 -12.54
N ARG A 224 6.83 11.22 -12.03
CA ARG A 224 6.64 12.00 -10.78
C ARG A 224 5.46 12.99 -10.81
N ASP A 225 4.99 13.36 -12.00
CA ASP A 225 3.89 14.30 -12.19
C ASP A 225 2.52 13.59 -12.21
N PHE A 226 2.48 12.27 -12.00
CA PHE A 226 1.24 11.47 -12.00
C PHE A 226 0.16 12.08 -11.10
N PHE A 227 0.43 12.28 -9.81
CA PHE A 227 -0.58 12.84 -8.90
C PHE A 227 -0.90 14.31 -9.19
N LYS A 228 0.04 15.07 -9.76
CA LYS A 228 -0.23 16.44 -10.23
C LYS A 228 -1.25 16.43 -11.37
N TYR A 229 -1.13 15.49 -12.30
CA TYR A 229 -2.11 15.29 -13.36
C TYR A 229 -3.46 14.82 -12.80
N VAL A 230 -3.45 13.85 -11.88
CA VAL A 230 -4.67 13.33 -11.23
C VAL A 230 -5.42 14.42 -10.46
N GLN A 231 -4.72 15.36 -9.81
CA GLN A 231 -5.35 16.52 -9.17
C GLN A 231 -6.08 17.43 -10.15
N GLN A 232 -5.55 17.57 -11.38
CA GLN A 232 -6.17 18.36 -12.44
C GLN A 232 -7.33 17.60 -13.11
N GLU A 233 -7.16 16.30 -13.31
CA GLU A 233 -8.10 15.42 -14.04
C GLU A 233 -8.50 14.18 -13.21
N PRO A 234 -9.14 14.34 -12.04
CA PRO A 234 -9.43 13.21 -11.15
C PRO A 234 -10.43 12.22 -11.75
N ALA A 235 -11.31 12.70 -12.66
CA ALA A 235 -12.26 11.86 -13.37
C ALA A 235 -11.58 10.89 -14.35
N TRP A 236 -10.38 11.20 -14.83
CA TRP A 236 -9.61 10.25 -15.64
C TRP A 236 -9.18 9.06 -14.79
N LEU A 237 -8.54 9.28 -13.63
CA LEU A 237 -8.07 8.19 -12.78
C LEU A 237 -9.24 7.31 -12.30
N LEU A 238 -10.34 7.92 -11.87
CA LEU A 238 -11.53 7.17 -11.44
C LEU A 238 -12.05 6.24 -12.55
N ARG A 239 -12.05 6.68 -13.82
CA ARG A 239 -12.46 5.82 -14.94
C ARG A 239 -11.49 4.65 -15.14
N GLU A 240 -10.17 4.89 -15.06
CA GLU A 240 -9.16 3.84 -15.24
C GLU A 240 -9.19 2.80 -14.12
N ILE A 241 -9.48 3.20 -12.88
CA ILE A 241 -9.56 2.25 -11.76
C ILE A 241 -10.94 1.61 -11.62
N SER A 242 -11.99 2.13 -12.24
CA SER A 242 -13.35 1.55 -12.22
C SER A 242 -13.67 0.69 -13.45
N SER A 243 -12.85 0.72 -14.50
CA SER A 243 -12.97 -0.13 -15.71
C SER A 243 -12.43 -1.54 -15.50
#